data_AF-A0A432DUI1-F1
#
_entry.id   AF-A0A432DUI1-F1
#
_cell.length_a   1.000
_cell.length_b   1.000
_cell.length_c   1.000
_cell.angle_alpha   90.00
_cell.angle_beta   90.00
_cell.angle_gamma   90.00
#
_symmetry.space_group_name_H-M   'P 1'
#
loop_
_entity.id
_entity.type
_entity.pdbx_description
1 polymer ?
#
loop_
_entity_poly.entity_id
_entity_poly.type
_entity_poly.pdbx_seq_one_letter_code
_entity_poly.pdbx_strand_id
1 'polypeptide(L)' 'MVPLEDYELKLYAQGKLVTLERKNHTMEFNNKSPLDIKGWGALIRKGQKSGAADYRILLYLPQGSNDFVIIRK' A
#
# COMPACT_ATOMS: atom_id res chain seq x y z
N MET A 1 10.06 6.33 -4.34
CA MET A 1 8.72 5.73 -4.48
C MET A 1 8.74 4.92 -5.77
N VAL A 2 8.06 3.78 -5.84
CA VAL A 2 7.93 3.03 -7.11
C VAL A 2 7.08 3.86 -8.08
N PRO A 3 7.25 3.76 -9.42
CA PRO A 3 6.41 4.48 -10.38
C PRO A 3 4.91 4.18 -10.19
N LEU A 4 4.05 5.16 -10.49
CA LEU A 4 2.60 5.05 -10.24
C LEU A 4 1.96 3.95 -11.09
N GLU A 5 2.48 3.74 -12.30
CA GLU A 5 2.08 2.69 -13.24
C GLU A 5 2.23 1.27 -12.68
N ASP A 6 3.06 1.07 -11.66
CA ASP A 6 3.24 -0.23 -10.98
C ASP A 6 2.23 -0.46 -9.84
N TYR A 7 1.33 0.50 -9.61
CA TYR A 7 0.24 0.38 -8.67
C TYR A 7 -1.08 0.11 -9.37
N GLU A 8 -1.96 -0.56 -8.64
CA GLU A 8 -3.36 -0.75 -8.98
C GLU A 8 -4.22 -0.09 -7.89
N LEU A 9 -5.22 0.69 -8.33
CA LEU A 9 -6.21 1.27 -7.42
C LEU A 9 -7.15 0.17 -6.95
N LYS A 10 -7.21 -0.06 -5.63
CA LYS A 10 -8.13 -1.02 -5.02
C LYS A 10 -9.25 -0.30 -4.30
N LEU A 11 -10.47 -0.72 -4.63
CA LEU A 11 -11.70 -0.27 -4.00
C LEU A 11 -12.24 -1.39 -3.13
N TYR A 12 -12.46 -1.08 -1.86
CA TYR A 12 -13.00 -1.97 -0.84
C TYR A 12 -14.31 -1.42 -0.30
N ALA A 13 -15.08 -2.27 0.39
CA ALA A 13 -16.34 -1.89 1.04
C ALA A 13 -17.29 -1.11 0.10
N GLN A 14 -17.53 -1.65 -1.11
CA GLN A 14 -18.38 -1.03 -2.14
C GLN A 14 -17.91 0.38 -2.54
N GLY A 15 -16.59 0.57 -2.65
CA GLY A 15 -16.00 1.85 -3.06
C GLY A 15 -15.87 2.88 -1.93
N LYS A 16 -16.24 2.53 -0.70
CA LYS A 16 -16.07 3.42 0.46
C LYS A 16 -14.61 3.53 0.90
N LEU A 17 -13.80 2.50 0.66
CA LEU A 17 -12.39 2.49 1.06
C LEU A 17 -11.52 2.36 -0.18
N VAL A 18 -10.44 3.14 -0.24
CA VAL A 18 -9.52 3.14 -1.38
C VAL A 18 -8.07 3.07 -0.94
N THR A 19 -7.24 2.36 -1.71
CA THR A 19 -5.79 2.31 -1.55
C THR A 19 -5.09 1.99 -2.86
N LEU A 20 -3.78 2.22 -2.91
CA LEU A 20 -2.92 1.83 -4.01
C LEU A 20 -2.09 0.62 -3.60
N GLU A 21 -2.24 -0.49 -4.31
CA GLU A 21 -1.48 -1.71 -4.10
C GLU A 21 -0.51 -1.95 -5.25
N ARG A 22 0.68 -2.46 -4.95
CA ARG A 22 1.62 -2.85 -6.00
C ARG A 22 1.10 -4.08 -6.74
N LYS A 23 1.09 -4.02 -8.07
CA LYS A 23 0.49 -5.08 -8.91
C LYS A 23 1.48 -6.18 -9.31
N ASN A 24 2.77 -5.84 -9.38
CA ASN A 24 3.81 -6.73 -9.87
C ASN A 24 4.41 -7.56 -8.74
N HIS A 25 4.71 -8.83 -9.03
CA HIS A 25 5.54 -9.65 -8.16
C HIS A 25 6.98 -9.14 -8.18
N THR A 26 7.66 -9.18 -7.05
CA THR A 26 9.07 -8.80 -6.94
C THR A 26 9.90 -9.97 -6.45
N MET A 27 11.04 -10.21 -7.11
CA MET A 27 12.03 -11.19 -6.63
C MET A 27 12.93 -10.60 -5.54
N GLU A 28 13.12 -9.29 -5.58
CA GLU A 28 13.94 -8.53 -4.65
C GLU A 28 13.32 -7.14 -4.45
N PHE A 29 13.37 -6.64 -3.21
CA PHE A 29 12.99 -5.26 -2.91
C PHE A 29 14.08 -4.59 -2.08
N ASN A 30 14.71 -3.55 -2.64
CA ASN A 30 15.74 -2.77 -1.97
C ASN A 30 16.85 -3.67 -1.36
N ASN A 31 17.47 -4.50 -2.21
CA ASN A 31 18.56 -5.41 -1.82
C ASN A 31 18.18 -6.48 -0.78
N LYS A 32 16.87 -6.77 -0.65
CA LYS A 32 16.33 -7.83 0.22
C LYS A 32 15.62 -8.87 -0.65
N SER A 33 16.14 -10.09 -0.63
CA SER A 33 15.60 -11.26 -1.33
C SER A 33 15.41 -12.42 -0.33
N PRO A 34 14.38 -13.28 -0.49
CA PRO A 34 13.28 -13.18 -1.44
C PRO A 34 12.11 -12.41 -0.81
N LEU A 35 11.93 -11.15 -1.18
CA LEU A 35 10.80 -10.36 -0.65
C LEU A 35 9.85 -10.00 -1.79
N ASP A 36 8.72 -10.70 -1.82
CA ASP A 36 7.61 -10.39 -2.71
C ASP A 36 6.64 -9.41 -2.03
N ILE A 37 6.50 -8.23 -2.61
CA ILE A 37 5.72 -7.09 -2.09
C ILE A 37 4.50 -6.80 -2.94
N LYS A 38 4.07 -7.73 -3.81
CA LYS A 38 2.78 -7.62 -4.49
C LYS A 38 1.65 -7.48 -3.46
N GLY A 39 0.68 -6.60 -3.75
CA GLY A 39 -0.43 -6.29 -2.84
C GLY A 39 -0.08 -5.33 -1.71
N TRP A 40 1.19 -4.95 -1.54
CA TRP A 40 1.58 -3.99 -0.50
C TRP A 40 1.25 -2.57 -0.91
N GLY A 41 0.99 -1.72 0.09
CA GLY A 41 0.73 -0.31 -0.09
C GLY A 41 1.96 0.50 -0.54
N ALA A 42 1.73 1.78 -0.85
CA ALA A 42 2.81 2.69 -1.24
C ALA A 42 3.85 2.92 -0.12
N LEU A 43 3.40 2.91 1.14
CA LEU A 43 4.25 3.14 2.30
C LEU A 43 4.77 1.81 2.87
N ILE A 44 6.09 1.71 2.97
CA ILE A 44 6.79 0.54 3.49
C ILE A 44 7.87 0.99 4.45
N ARG A 45 7.96 0.32 5.60
CA ARG A 45 9.11 0.44 6.49
C ARG A 45 10.11 -0.67 6.25
N LYS A 46 11.39 -0.32 6.30
CA LYS A 46 12.47 -1.30 6.37
C LYS A 46 12.62 -1.76 7.82
N GLY A 47 12.81 -3.05 8.05
CA GLY A 47 13.22 -3.55 9.35
C GLY A 47 14.66 -3.13 9.66
N GLN A 48 14.98 -2.91 10.94
CA GLN A 48 16.33 -2.46 11.34
C GLN A 48 17.43 -3.50 11.05
N LYS A 49 17.11 -4.80 11.15
CA LYS A 49 18.05 -5.90 10.87
C LYS A 49 17.76 -6.58 9.53
N SER A 50 16.52 -6.99 9.32
CA SER A 50 16.06 -7.66 8.10
C SER A 50 14.56 -7.43 7.88
N GLY A 51 14.10 -7.75 6.67
CA GLY A 51 12.70 -7.66 6.27
C GLY A 51 12.20 -6.24 6.01
N ALA A 52 10.92 -6.18 5.68
CA ALA A 52 10.15 -4.96 5.53
C ALA A 52 8.70 -5.25 5.95
N ALA A 53 7.93 -4.21 6.20
CA ALA A 53 6.49 -4.32 6.42
C ALA A 53 5.77 -3.19 5.71
N ASP A 54 4.59 -3.49 5.18
CA ASP A 54 3.69 -2.50 4.63
C ASP A 54 3.00 -1.71 5.75
N TYR A 55 2.82 -0.42 5.50
CA TYR A 55 1.84 0.37 6.23
C TYR A 55 0.58 0.43 5.38
N ARG A 56 -0.31 -0.54 5.57
CA ARG A 56 -1.61 -0.52 4.88
C ARG A 56 -2.37 0.72 5.32
N ILE A 57 -2.59 1.61 4.35
CA ILE A 57 -3.39 2.81 4.51
C ILE A 57 -4.62 2.63 3.65
N LEU A 58 -5.77 2.82 4.28
CA LEU A 58 -7.05 2.92 3.60
C LEU A 58 -7.53 4.37 3.74
N LEU A 59 -7.86 4.99 2.63
CA LEU A 59 -8.50 6.30 2.62
C LEU A 59 -10.02 6.08 2.59
N TYR A 60 -10.72 6.80 3.47
CA TYR A 60 -12.17 6.86 3.54
C TYR A 60 -12.60 8.31 3.36
N LEU A 61 -13.57 8.58 2.49
CA LEU A 61 -14.26 9.87 2.46
C LEU A 61 -15.62 9.73 3.16
N PRO A 62 -15.78 10.25 4.38
CA PRO A 62 -17.07 10.23 5.06
C PRO A 62 -18.14 10.96 4.26
N GLN A 63 -19.38 10.49 4.36
CA GLN A 63 -20.51 11.14 3.73
C GLN A 63 -20.67 12.58 4.26
N GLY A 64 -20.75 13.55 3.34
CA GLY A 64 -20.86 14.97 3.68
C GLY A 64 -19.56 15.62 4.15
N SER A 65 -18.42 14.92 4.08
CA SER A 65 -17.09 15.45 4.38
C SER A 65 -16.38 15.88 3.10
N ASN A 66 -15.57 16.94 3.20
CA ASN A 66 -14.57 17.28 2.19
C ASN A 66 -13.18 16.71 2.53
N ASP A 67 -13.03 16.18 3.75
CA ASP A 67 -11.77 15.64 4.26
C ASP A 67 -11.76 14.12 4.21
N PHE A 68 -10.64 13.56 3.75
CA PHE A 68 -10.37 12.14 3.83
C PHE A 68 -9.87 11.74 5.22
N VAL A 69 -10.35 10.60 5.70
CA VAL A 69 -9.86 9.94 6.91
C VAL A 69 -8.89 8.83 6.52
N ILE A 70 -7.72 8.83 7.16
CA ILE A 70 -6.74 7.75 7.04
C ILE A 70 -7.07 6.68 8.09
N ILE A 71 -7.45 5.50 7.63
CA ILE A 71 -7.58 4.30 8.47
C ILE A 71 -6.28 3.51 8.40
N ARG A 72 -5.66 3.29 9.56
CA ARG A 72 -4.42 2.55 9.74
C ARG A 72 -4.59 1.53 10.87
N LYS A 73 -4.04 0.33 10.69
CA LYS A 73 -3.88 -0.69 11.74
C LYS A 73 -2.44 -0.73 12.24
#